data_AF-A0A968U2C7-F1
#
_entry.id   AF-A0A968U2C7-F1
#
_cell.length_a   1.000
_cell.length_b   1.000
_cell.length_c   1.000
_cell.angle_alpha   90.00
_cell.angle_beta   90.00
_cell.angle_gamma   90.00
#
_symmetry.space_group_name_H-M   'P 1'
#
loop_
_entity.id
_entity.type
_entity.pdbx_description
1 polymer ?
#
loop_
_entity_poly.entity_id
_entity_poly.type
_entity_poly.pdbx_seq_one_letter_code
_entity_poly.pdbx_strand_id
1 'polypeptide(L)'
;MVSSVLPPHANPTRAETLLRIRHTCAHVLAMAVQTLFPETKVTIGPWTETGFYYDFDRQTPFTPDDLTQIEAEMRRIINANLPIIQEVVERSQIRAEIEQLHEPYKLEILDSIPADEPITRYFIGCADTLQGVSEASLFHIAADTLTQKQMGKDCWWDLCAGPHLNSTGEINPDAFTLESVAGAYWRGDETKPQLQRIYGTVWETPEQLQAYLTQKEEAKRRDHRKLGQDLDLFSIQEDAGGGLVFWHPKGARMRLLIEDYWRKAHLDAGYELLYTPHIANLDLWKTSGHFDFYRENMFDQMEIEAQQYQLKPMNCPFHVLTYQNHLHSYRELPIRWAELGTVYRYEQSGVLHGLMRVRGFTQDDAHIFCLPEQVADEILGVLNLTE
;
A
#
# COMPACT_ATOMS: atom_id res chain seq x y z
N MET A 1 21.23 9.31 11.67
CA MET A 1 21.22 10.70 12.17
C MET A 1 20.74 11.64 11.07
N VAL A 2 19.43 11.83 10.97
CA VAL A 2 18.83 13.11 10.57
C VAL A 2 17.57 13.21 11.43
N SER A 3 17.75 13.72 12.64
CA SER A 3 16.65 14.14 13.50
C SER A 3 16.19 15.49 12.95
N SER A 4 15.07 15.49 12.24
CA SER A 4 14.42 16.73 11.80
C SER A 4 13.44 17.18 12.89
N VAL A 5 13.97 17.65 14.01
CA VAL A 5 13.20 18.52 14.91
C VAL A 5 12.98 19.83 14.16
N LEU A 6 11.78 20.02 13.63
CA LEU A 6 11.40 21.25 12.94
C LEU A 6 11.40 22.43 13.95
N PRO A 7 11.88 23.62 13.56
CA PRO A 7 11.83 24.79 14.41
C PRO A 7 10.38 25.26 14.65
N PRO A 8 10.04 25.79 15.85
CA PRO A 8 8.66 26.03 16.31
C PRO A 8 7.90 27.18 15.59
N HIS A 9 8.42 27.72 14.48
CA HIS A 9 7.85 28.90 13.80
C HIS A 9 7.82 28.82 12.26
N ALA A 10 8.02 27.65 11.66
CA ALA A 10 7.76 27.48 10.24
C ALA A 10 6.25 27.20 10.04
N ASN A 11 5.56 28.00 9.22
CA ASN A 11 4.23 27.61 8.74
C ASN A 11 4.37 26.25 8.06
N PRO A 12 3.56 25.24 8.44
CA PRO A 12 3.64 23.92 7.84
C PRO A 12 3.46 24.05 6.33
N THR A 13 4.25 23.28 5.57
CA THR A 13 4.01 23.13 4.14
C THR A 13 2.61 22.58 3.91
N ARG A 14 2.01 22.85 2.74
CA ARG A 14 0.67 22.35 2.42
C ARG A 14 0.53 20.82 2.58
N ALA A 15 1.60 20.08 2.28
CA ALA A 15 1.67 18.63 2.48
C ALA A 15 1.62 18.24 3.97
N GLU A 16 2.33 18.97 4.84
CA GLU A 16 2.31 18.73 6.29
C GLU A 16 0.97 19.09 6.93
N THR A 17 0.32 20.15 6.45
CA THR A 17 -1.04 20.52 6.90
C THR A 17 -2.04 19.43 6.57
N LEU A 18 -2.06 18.94 5.33
CA LEU A 18 -2.97 17.89 4.90
C LEU A 18 -2.74 16.57 5.65
N LEU A 19 -1.48 16.24 5.96
CA LEU A 19 -1.13 15.11 6.81
C LEU A 19 -1.76 15.24 8.21
N ARG A 20 -1.61 16.41 8.85
CA ARG A 20 -2.23 16.68 10.17
C ARG A 20 -3.76 16.59 10.13
N ILE A 21 -4.38 17.11 9.06
CA ILE A 21 -5.83 17.02 8.84
C ILE A 21 -6.27 15.55 8.77
N ARG A 22 -5.61 14.74 7.93
CA ARG A 22 -5.92 13.31 7.76
C ARG A 22 -5.78 12.52 9.03
N HIS A 23 -4.68 12.72 9.74
CA HIS A 23 -4.41 12.00 10.97
C HIS A 23 -5.38 12.39 12.09
N THR A 24 -5.70 13.68 12.20
CA THR A 24 -6.72 14.15 13.14
C THR A 24 -8.10 13.60 12.78
N CYS A 25 -8.46 13.54 11.50
CA CYS A 25 -9.72 12.98 11.05
C CYS A 25 -9.83 11.48 11.37
N ALA A 26 -8.72 10.73 11.33
CA ALA A 26 -8.67 9.33 11.79
C ALA A 26 -9.01 9.22 13.29
N HIS A 27 -8.49 10.11 14.15
CA HIS A 27 -8.84 10.12 15.57
C HIS A 27 -10.30 10.53 15.80
N VAL A 28 -10.82 11.50 15.04
CA VAL A 28 -12.25 11.87 15.08
C VAL A 28 -13.12 10.67 14.68
N LEU A 29 -12.71 9.89 13.69
CA LEU A 29 -13.38 8.64 13.30
C LEU A 29 -13.38 7.63 14.46
N ALA A 30 -12.25 7.40 15.10
CA ALA A 30 -12.17 6.47 16.24
C ALA A 30 -13.04 6.92 17.43
N MET A 31 -13.03 8.21 17.75
CA MET A 31 -13.90 8.79 18.77
C MET A 31 -15.39 8.64 18.40
N ALA A 32 -15.77 8.90 17.15
CA ALA A 32 -17.15 8.75 16.68
C ALA A 32 -17.62 7.30 16.79
N VAL A 33 -16.78 6.34 16.37
CA VAL A 33 -17.09 4.90 16.46
C VAL A 33 -17.26 4.46 17.91
N GLN A 34 -16.37 4.82 18.83
CA GLN A 34 -16.52 4.45 20.24
C GLN A 34 -17.69 5.18 20.94
N THR A 35 -18.11 6.33 20.44
CA THR A 35 -19.29 7.04 20.95
C THR A 35 -20.58 6.31 20.55
N LEU A 36 -20.66 5.85 19.30
CA LEU A 36 -21.84 5.13 18.78
C LEU A 36 -21.86 3.65 19.19
N PHE A 37 -20.69 3.02 19.28
CA PHE A 37 -20.49 1.59 19.53
C PHE A 37 -19.45 1.39 20.66
N PRO A 38 -19.83 1.61 21.93
CA PRO A 38 -18.90 1.59 23.06
C PRO A 38 -18.19 0.24 23.30
N GLU A 39 -18.70 -0.85 22.73
CA GLU A 39 -18.09 -2.18 22.77
C GLU A 39 -16.87 -2.33 21.85
N THR A 40 -16.65 -1.36 20.95
CA THR A 40 -15.62 -1.44 19.91
C THR A 40 -14.25 -1.06 20.46
N LYS A 41 -13.26 -1.93 20.20
CA LYS A 41 -11.86 -1.64 20.53
C LYS A 41 -11.17 -1.00 19.33
N VAL A 42 -10.41 0.05 19.61
CA VAL A 42 -9.62 0.76 18.60
C VAL A 42 -8.21 0.19 18.53
N THR A 43 -7.64 0.11 17.33
CA THR A 43 -6.31 -0.47 17.14
C THR A 43 -5.34 0.52 16.50
N ILE A 44 -5.19 0.55 15.17
CA ILE A 44 -4.27 1.44 14.45
C ILE A 44 -5.05 2.23 13.40
N GLY A 45 -4.78 3.53 13.31
CA GLY A 45 -5.38 4.40 12.31
C GLY A 45 -4.42 5.41 11.69
N PRO A 46 -3.60 5.01 10.71
CA PRO A 46 -2.65 5.91 10.07
C PRO A 46 -3.32 6.74 8.96
N TRP A 47 -2.68 7.85 8.62
CA TRP A 47 -2.99 8.57 7.39
C TRP A 47 -2.43 7.81 6.17
N THR A 48 -3.02 8.07 5.01
CA THR A 48 -2.57 7.54 3.70
C THR A 48 -2.33 8.69 2.72
N GLU A 49 -1.75 8.40 1.56
CA GLU A 49 -1.49 9.40 0.52
C GLU A 49 -2.75 10.16 0.07
N THR A 50 -3.92 9.54 0.15
CA THR A 50 -5.20 10.14 -0.28
C THR A 50 -6.23 10.27 0.84
N GLY A 51 -5.94 9.82 2.06
CA GLY A 51 -6.92 9.83 3.14
C GLY A 51 -6.38 9.27 4.44
N PHE A 52 -7.15 8.38 5.06
CA PHE A 52 -6.83 7.67 6.30
C PHE A 52 -7.64 6.38 6.39
N TYR A 53 -7.26 5.49 7.31
CA TYR A 53 -8.12 4.41 7.74
C TYR A 53 -8.00 4.22 9.24
N TYR A 54 -8.93 3.48 9.83
CA TYR A 54 -8.85 3.04 11.21
C TYR A 54 -9.34 1.60 11.33
N ASP A 55 -8.58 0.77 12.03
CA ASP A 55 -8.89 -0.64 12.28
C ASP A 55 -9.59 -0.83 13.64
N PHE A 56 -10.72 -1.53 13.62
CA PHE A 56 -11.58 -1.77 14.77
C PHE A 56 -11.77 -3.26 15.04
N ASP A 57 -11.69 -3.65 16.30
CA ASP A 57 -12.15 -4.95 16.77
C ASP A 57 -13.58 -4.81 17.30
N ARG A 58 -14.53 -5.34 16.53
CA ARG A 58 -15.95 -5.35 16.82
C ARG A 58 -16.55 -6.67 16.34
N GLN A 59 -17.38 -7.30 17.17
CA GLN A 59 -18.02 -8.58 16.84
C GLN A 59 -19.01 -8.45 15.67
N THR A 60 -19.79 -7.37 15.65
CA THR A 60 -20.77 -7.10 14.59
C THR A 60 -20.08 -6.37 13.44
N PRO A 61 -20.21 -6.84 12.18
CA PRO A 61 -19.72 -6.13 11.00
C PRO A 61 -20.34 -4.72 10.86
N PHE A 62 -19.55 -3.74 10.46
CA PHE A 62 -20.06 -2.43 10.05
C PHE A 62 -20.83 -2.55 8.74
N THR A 63 -21.93 -1.83 8.66
CA THR A 63 -22.79 -1.74 7.49
C THR A 63 -22.66 -0.36 6.81
N PRO A 64 -23.10 -0.21 5.54
CA PRO A 64 -23.17 1.10 4.90
C PRO A 64 -24.03 2.11 5.66
N ASP A 65 -25.07 1.65 6.37
CA ASP A 65 -25.91 2.52 7.21
C ASP A 65 -25.16 2.99 8.46
N ASP A 66 -24.28 2.16 9.03
CA ASP A 66 -23.40 2.56 10.12
C ASP A 66 -22.43 3.66 9.67
N LEU A 67 -21.88 3.57 8.45
CA LEU A 67 -20.99 4.62 7.92
C LEU A 67 -21.67 5.98 7.87
N THR A 68 -22.95 6.02 7.49
CA THR A 68 -23.73 7.27 7.44
C THR A 68 -23.92 7.87 8.83
N GLN A 69 -24.18 7.02 9.83
CA GLN A 69 -24.29 7.44 11.24
C GLN A 69 -22.94 7.92 11.80
N ILE A 70 -21.86 7.22 11.48
CA ILE A 70 -20.49 7.59 11.88
C ILE A 70 -20.10 8.92 11.25
N GLU A 71 -20.36 9.15 9.96
CA GLU A 71 -20.10 10.45 9.31
C GLU A 71 -20.86 11.59 10.00
N ALA A 72 -22.13 11.39 10.34
CA ALA A 72 -22.93 12.38 11.04
C ALA A 72 -22.35 12.71 12.44
N GLU A 73 -21.89 11.69 13.16
CA GLU A 73 -21.26 11.86 14.46
C GLU A 73 -19.89 12.53 14.36
N MET A 74 -19.08 12.19 13.34
CA MET A 74 -17.83 12.89 13.05
C MET A 74 -18.07 14.37 12.77
N ARG A 75 -19.11 14.72 11.98
CA ARG A 75 -19.52 16.12 11.75
C ARG A 75 -19.90 16.81 13.05
N ARG A 76 -20.63 16.12 13.95
CA ARG A 76 -20.97 16.64 15.28
C ARG A 76 -19.72 16.95 16.11
N ILE A 77 -18.74 16.06 16.12
CA ILE A 77 -17.47 16.22 16.85
C ILE A 77 -16.61 17.36 16.26
N ILE A 78 -16.55 17.48 14.94
CA ILE A 78 -15.85 18.57 14.24
C ILE A 78 -16.50 19.93 14.58
N ASN A 79 -17.83 20.01 14.49
CA ASN A 79 -18.59 21.23 14.80
C ASN A 79 -18.53 21.61 16.28
N ALA A 80 -18.28 20.64 17.18
CA ALA A 80 -18.05 20.92 18.60
C ALA A 80 -16.70 21.61 18.88
N ASN A 81 -15.80 21.69 17.88
CA ASN A 81 -14.50 22.35 17.96
C ASN A 81 -13.71 21.97 19.22
N LEU A 82 -13.60 20.67 19.46
CA LEU A 82 -12.97 20.11 20.64
C LEU A 82 -11.44 20.33 20.59
N PRO A 83 -10.81 20.73 21.72
CA PRO A 83 -9.36 20.88 21.76
C PRO A 83 -8.68 19.51 21.65
N ILE A 84 -7.52 19.51 20.98
CA ILE A 84 -6.63 18.37 20.86
C ILE A 84 -5.37 18.66 21.67
N ILE A 85 -5.12 17.84 22.69
CA ILE A 85 -4.06 18.08 23.67
C ILE A 85 -3.08 16.93 23.64
N GLN A 86 -1.80 17.23 23.47
CA GLN A 86 -0.72 16.26 23.55
C GLN A 86 -0.17 16.18 24.98
N GLU A 87 -0.02 14.96 25.47
CA GLU A 87 0.62 14.65 26.74
C GLU A 87 1.76 13.64 26.51
N VAL A 88 2.92 13.90 27.11
CA VAL A 88 4.02 12.93 27.18
C VAL A 88 3.86 12.14 28.47
N VAL A 89 3.77 10.82 28.37
CA VAL A 89 3.48 9.93 29.51
C VAL A 89 4.59 8.91 29.74
N GLU A 90 4.80 8.54 30.99
CA GLU A 90 5.75 7.50 31.37
C GLU A 90 5.24 6.11 30.98
N ARG A 91 6.15 5.27 30.44
CA ARG A 91 5.80 3.93 29.92
C ARG A 91 5.12 3.05 30.97
N SER A 92 5.61 3.08 32.21
CA SER A 92 5.05 2.26 33.30
C SER A 92 3.65 2.72 33.71
N GLN A 93 3.39 4.03 33.69
CA GLN A 93 2.10 4.59 34.08
C GLN A 93 1.03 4.27 33.03
N ILE A 94 1.33 4.51 31.75
CA ILE A 94 0.36 4.26 30.68
C ILE A 94 0.10 2.76 30.49
N ARG A 95 1.10 1.89 30.71
CA ARG A 95 0.89 0.44 30.71
C ARG A 95 -0.15 0.02 31.76
N ALA A 96 0.00 0.49 33.00
CA ALA A 96 -0.93 0.15 34.08
C ALA A 96 -2.37 0.63 33.79
N GLU A 97 -2.51 1.81 33.16
CA GLU A 97 -3.80 2.34 32.73
C GLU A 97 -4.44 1.48 31.63
N ILE A 98 -3.67 1.11 30.60
CA ILE A 98 -4.16 0.27 29.49
C ILE A 98 -4.54 -1.13 29.99
N GLU A 99 -3.77 -1.72 30.90
CA GLU A 99 -4.10 -3.01 31.53
C GLU A 99 -5.44 -2.94 32.29
N GLN A 100 -5.69 -1.84 33.00
CA GLN A 100 -6.96 -1.62 33.70
C GLN A 100 -8.16 -1.45 32.74
N LEU A 101 -7.92 -0.85 31.58
CA LEU A 101 -8.92 -0.64 30.51
C LEU A 101 -9.17 -1.89 29.65
N HIS A 102 -8.39 -2.96 29.82
CA HIS A 102 -8.51 -4.21 29.05
C HIS A 102 -8.39 -4.00 27.52
N GLU A 103 -7.46 -3.14 27.11
CA GLU A 103 -7.16 -2.79 25.71
C GLU A 103 -5.89 -3.50 25.21
N PRO A 104 -5.96 -4.78 24.80
CA PRO A 104 -4.78 -5.60 24.49
C PRO A 104 -3.97 -5.06 23.30
N TYR A 105 -4.64 -4.48 22.30
CA TYR A 105 -3.97 -3.93 21.12
C TYR A 105 -3.07 -2.75 21.47
N LYS A 106 -3.52 -1.87 22.36
CA LYS A 106 -2.71 -0.72 22.84
C LYS A 106 -1.48 -1.17 23.62
N LEU A 107 -1.55 -2.29 24.36
CA LEU A 107 -0.39 -2.89 25.03
C LEU A 107 0.64 -3.39 24.00
N GLU A 108 0.20 -4.12 22.98
CA GLU A 108 1.10 -4.60 21.93
C GLU A 108 1.73 -3.46 21.12
N ILE A 109 1.00 -2.36 20.90
CA ILE A 109 1.54 -1.14 20.28
C ILE A 109 2.60 -0.54 21.19
N LEU A 110 2.30 -0.38 22.49
CA LEU A 110 3.24 0.17 23.46
C LEU A 110 4.55 -0.65 23.54
N ASP A 111 4.44 -1.98 23.48
CA ASP A 111 5.58 -2.89 23.51
C ASP A 111 6.44 -2.82 22.24
N SER A 112 5.87 -2.36 21.12
CA SER A 112 6.60 -2.18 19.86
C SER A 112 7.41 -0.89 19.78
N ILE A 113 7.12 0.09 20.64
CA ILE A 113 7.83 1.36 20.67
C ILE A 113 9.21 1.13 21.33
N PRO A 114 10.33 1.55 20.72
CA PRO A 114 11.67 1.48 21.33
C PRO A 114 11.74 2.16 22.70
N ALA A 115 12.58 1.65 23.62
CA ALA A 115 12.64 2.13 25.01
C ALA A 115 13.18 3.57 25.16
N ASP A 116 13.89 4.05 24.15
CA ASP A 116 14.49 5.39 24.07
C ASP A 116 13.56 6.45 23.46
N GLU A 117 12.40 6.05 22.93
CA GLU A 117 11.42 6.98 22.35
C GLU A 117 10.38 7.44 23.38
N PRO A 118 10.05 8.75 23.41
CA PRO A 118 9.01 9.27 24.29
C PRO A 118 7.63 8.76 23.85
N ILE A 119 6.79 8.39 24.82
CA ILE A 119 5.42 7.96 24.55
C ILE A 119 4.51 9.16 24.64
N THR A 120 3.73 9.37 23.59
CA THR A 120 2.77 10.47 23.50
C THR A 120 1.35 9.94 23.43
N ARG A 121 0.47 10.60 24.18
CA ARG A 121 -0.97 10.39 24.18
C ARG A 121 -1.65 11.68 23.73
N TYR A 122 -2.68 11.56 22.90
CA TYR A 122 -3.50 12.69 22.46
C TYR A 122 -4.91 12.59 23.04
N PHE A 123 -5.41 13.68 23.61
CA PHE A 123 -6.78 13.82 24.09
C PHE A 123 -7.62 14.65 23.13
N ILE A 124 -8.90 14.31 23.02
CA ILE A 124 -9.92 15.09 22.32
C ILE A 124 -11.04 15.44 23.32
N GLY A 125 -11.31 16.74 23.51
CA GLY A 125 -12.52 17.21 24.20
C GLY A 125 -12.40 17.54 25.70
N CYS A 126 -11.23 17.43 26.33
CA CYS A 126 -11.07 17.89 27.72
C CYS A 126 -11.16 19.43 27.81
N ALA A 127 -12.32 19.98 28.20
CA ALA A 127 -12.55 21.43 28.26
C ALA A 127 -12.75 22.01 29.69
N ASP A 128 -12.93 21.20 30.73
CA ASP A 128 -13.28 21.74 32.07
C ASP A 128 -12.11 22.35 32.87
N THR A 129 -10.88 22.39 32.33
CA THR A 129 -9.73 23.05 32.98
C THR A 129 -9.30 24.38 32.35
N LEU A 130 -9.95 24.84 31.27
CA LEU A 130 -9.54 26.06 30.53
C LEU A 130 -10.36 27.33 30.85
N GLN A 131 -11.13 27.35 31.93
CA GLN A 131 -11.59 28.62 32.52
C GLN A 131 -10.45 29.24 33.34
N GLY A 132 -9.45 29.83 32.68
CA GLY A 132 -8.48 30.68 33.39
C GLY A 132 -7.12 30.93 32.75
N VAL A 133 -6.78 30.36 31.59
CA VAL A 133 -5.49 30.62 30.95
C VAL A 133 -5.69 31.48 29.72
N SER A 134 -5.62 32.80 29.91
CA SER A 134 -5.52 33.77 28.82
C SER A 134 -4.19 33.59 28.10
N GLU A 135 -4.26 33.49 26.77
CA GLU A 135 -3.19 33.72 25.79
C GLU A 135 -1.75 33.35 26.21
N ALA A 136 -1.26 32.23 25.69
CA ALA A 136 -0.19 32.24 24.68
C ALA A 136 0.46 30.85 24.59
N SER A 137 0.40 30.31 23.37
CA SER A 137 1.43 29.44 22.78
C SER A 137 1.50 27.99 23.29
N LEU A 138 1.30 27.05 22.34
CA LEU A 138 1.91 25.71 22.38
C LEU A 138 1.47 24.86 23.58
N PHE A 139 0.29 24.24 23.54
CA PHE A 139 -0.14 23.34 24.62
C PHE A 139 0.56 21.97 24.56
N HIS A 140 1.87 21.97 24.74
CA HIS A 140 2.56 20.92 25.48
C HIS A 140 2.22 21.13 26.96
N ILE A 141 1.38 20.29 27.52
CA ILE A 141 1.17 20.29 28.97
C ILE A 141 2.27 19.41 29.57
N ALA A 142 3.12 19.99 30.43
CA ALA A 142 4.10 19.22 31.20
C ALA A 142 3.35 18.23 32.10
N ALA A 143 3.82 16.97 32.13
CA ALA A 143 3.21 15.84 32.86
C ALA A 143 2.84 16.15 34.32
N ASP A 144 3.54 17.09 34.95
CA ASP A 144 3.36 17.47 36.36
C ASP A 144 2.12 18.34 36.64
N THR A 145 1.37 18.78 35.61
CA THR A 145 0.30 19.79 35.79
C THR A 145 -1.13 19.23 35.70
N LEU A 146 -1.31 17.95 35.39
CA LEU A 146 -2.63 17.32 35.31
C LEU A 146 -2.85 16.40 36.50
N THR A 147 -3.56 16.88 37.51
CA THR A 147 -4.01 15.98 38.58
C THR A 147 -5.08 15.05 38.04
N GLN A 148 -5.03 13.77 38.43
CA GLN A 148 -5.96 12.68 38.07
C GLN A 148 -7.46 12.99 38.34
N LYS A 149 -7.74 14.12 39.00
CA LYS A 149 -9.07 14.63 39.38
C LYS A 149 -9.64 15.66 38.39
N GLN A 150 -8.81 16.19 37.47
CA GLN A 150 -9.17 17.17 36.44
C GLN A 150 -9.47 16.55 35.08
N MET A 151 -9.10 15.28 34.87
CA MET A 151 -9.50 14.50 33.71
C MET A 151 -10.91 13.95 33.98
N GLY A 152 -11.92 14.70 33.53
CA GLY A 152 -13.31 14.26 33.59
C GLY A 152 -13.52 12.95 32.84
N LYS A 153 -14.65 12.29 33.14
CA LYS A 153 -15.07 11.00 32.57
C LYS A 153 -15.40 11.05 31.06
N ASP A 154 -15.22 12.22 30.43
CA ASP A 154 -15.76 12.58 29.11
C ASP A 154 -14.68 12.86 28.04
N CYS A 155 -13.40 12.58 28.34
CA CYS A 155 -12.32 12.79 27.38
C CYS A 155 -11.95 11.51 26.63
N TRP A 156 -11.97 11.56 25.29
CA TRP A 156 -11.44 10.49 24.45
C TRP A 156 -9.93 10.64 24.29
N TRP A 157 -9.19 9.52 24.27
CA TRP A 157 -7.74 9.56 24.09
C TRP A 157 -7.18 8.38 23.30
N ASP A 158 -6.02 8.62 22.66
CA ASP A 158 -5.30 7.58 21.92
C ASP A 158 -3.77 7.69 22.00
N LEU A 159 -3.09 6.55 21.88
CA LEU A 159 -1.64 6.47 21.78
C LEU A 159 -1.21 6.79 20.35
N CYS A 160 -0.50 7.89 20.16
CA CYS A 160 -0.14 8.33 18.83
C CYS A 160 1.07 9.26 18.87
N ALA A 161 1.95 9.16 17.88
CA ALA A 161 3.13 10.02 17.72
C ALA A 161 2.80 11.40 17.10
N GLY A 162 1.60 11.57 16.56
CA GLY A 162 1.22 12.76 15.79
C GLY A 162 1.89 12.81 14.41
N PRO A 163 1.90 13.98 13.75
CA PRO A 163 1.34 15.26 14.22
C PRO A 163 -0.19 15.34 14.05
N HIS A 164 -0.83 16.21 14.83
CA HIS A 164 -2.26 16.52 14.78
C HIS A 164 -2.52 18.04 14.61
N LEU A 165 -3.77 18.38 14.35
CA LEU A 165 -4.31 19.74 14.48
C LEU A 165 -4.47 20.11 15.96
N ASN A 166 -4.74 21.38 16.27
CA ASN A 166 -4.95 21.86 17.64
C ASN A 166 -6.40 21.73 18.08
N SER A 167 -7.36 21.73 17.16
CA SER A 167 -8.75 21.43 17.45
C SER A 167 -9.43 20.63 16.35
N THR A 168 -10.53 19.95 16.68
CA THR A 168 -11.34 19.22 15.69
C THR A 168 -12.02 20.18 14.70
N GLY A 169 -12.27 21.43 15.09
CA GLY A 169 -12.92 22.44 14.24
C GLY A 169 -12.02 23.03 13.16
N GLU A 170 -10.72 22.73 13.17
CA GLU A 170 -9.82 23.05 12.05
C GLU A 170 -10.07 22.14 10.82
N ILE A 171 -10.78 21.02 10.99
CA ILE A 171 -11.25 20.19 9.88
C ILE A 171 -12.51 20.82 9.28
N ASN A 172 -12.54 20.99 7.96
CA ASN A 172 -13.76 21.42 7.29
C ASN A 172 -14.76 20.24 7.27
N PRO A 173 -15.96 20.38 7.88
CA PRO A 173 -16.93 19.29 7.98
C PRO A 173 -17.46 18.82 6.62
N ASP A 174 -17.37 19.64 5.58
CA ASP A 174 -17.81 19.32 4.22
C ASP A 174 -16.69 18.81 3.31
N ALA A 175 -15.46 18.72 3.83
CA ALA A 175 -14.28 18.29 3.07
C ALA A 175 -13.81 16.87 3.42
N PHE A 176 -14.64 16.05 4.07
CA PHE A 176 -14.35 14.64 4.33
C PHE A 176 -15.51 13.71 3.97
N THR A 177 -15.20 12.43 3.73
CA THR A 177 -16.17 11.35 3.57
C THR A 177 -15.54 9.99 3.89
N LEU A 178 -16.33 9.05 4.37
CA LEU A 178 -16.00 7.63 4.54
C LEU A 178 -16.27 6.88 3.24
N GLU A 179 -15.34 6.02 2.85
CA GLU A 179 -15.33 5.41 1.53
C GLU A 179 -15.83 3.97 1.51
N SER A 180 -15.31 3.13 2.41
CA SER A 180 -15.61 1.70 2.42
C SER A 180 -15.18 1.05 3.74
N VAL A 181 -15.77 -0.12 4.01
CA VAL A 181 -15.34 -1.04 5.05
C VAL A 181 -14.65 -2.23 4.38
N ALA A 182 -13.49 -2.62 4.90
CA ALA A 182 -12.76 -3.81 4.47
C ALA A 182 -12.38 -4.69 5.67
N GLY A 183 -12.14 -5.98 5.44
CA GLY A 183 -11.51 -6.84 6.43
C GLY A 183 -10.00 -6.62 6.46
N ALA A 184 -9.43 -6.56 7.66
CA ALA A 184 -7.98 -6.57 7.88
C ALA A 184 -7.64 -7.63 8.93
N TYR A 185 -6.36 -7.93 9.09
CA TYR A 185 -5.86 -8.77 10.17
C TYR A 185 -4.85 -8.00 11.00
N TRP A 186 -4.80 -8.28 12.30
CA TRP A 186 -3.87 -7.60 13.19
C TRP A 186 -2.41 -7.80 12.71
N ARG A 187 -1.70 -6.69 12.48
CA ARG A 187 -0.34 -6.65 11.87
C ARG A 187 -0.22 -7.37 10.51
N GLY A 188 -1.32 -7.59 9.79
CA GLY A 188 -1.34 -8.30 8.52
C GLY A 188 -1.14 -9.81 8.63
N ASP A 189 -1.28 -10.39 9.83
CA ASP A 189 -1.10 -11.81 10.09
C ASP A 189 -2.45 -12.53 10.13
N GLU A 190 -2.73 -13.38 9.13
CA GLU A 190 -3.98 -14.11 8.98
C GLU A 190 -4.30 -15.07 10.15
N THR A 191 -3.30 -15.40 10.98
CA THR A 191 -3.50 -16.23 12.19
C THR A 191 -4.05 -15.45 13.38
N LYS A 192 -4.07 -14.12 13.28
CA LYS A 192 -4.49 -13.20 14.35
C LYS A 192 -5.95 -12.75 14.17
N PRO A 193 -6.55 -12.08 15.17
CA PRO A 193 -7.94 -11.62 15.08
C PRO A 193 -8.19 -10.79 13.81
N GLN A 194 -9.32 -11.06 13.18
CA GLN A 194 -9.82 -10.26 12.06
C GLN A 194 -10.35 -8.93 12.59
N LEU A 195 -9.92 -7.85 11.94
CA LEU A 195 -10.31 -6.48 12.24
C LEU A 195 -11.17 -5.93 11.10
N GLN A 196 -11.92 -4.88 11.40
CA GLN A 196 -12.73 -4.16 10.44
C GLN A 196 -12.09 -2.79 10.20
N ARG A 197 -11.67 -2.55 8.96
CA ARG A 197 -11.02 -1.33 8.51
C ARG A 197 -12.03 -0.40 7.89
N ILE A 198 -12.18 0.81 8.43
CA ILE A 198 -12.95 1.88 7.79
C ILE A 198 -11.99 2.82 7.08
N TYR A 199 -12.17 2.98 5.77
CA TYR A 199 -11.43 3.95 4.96
C TYR A 199 -12.17 5.28 4.89
N GLY A 200 -11.44 6.39 4.96
CA GLY A 200 -11.95 7.73 4.77
C GLY A 200 -10.97 8.62 4.03
N THR A 201 -11.47 9.69 3.44
CA THR A 201 -10.66 10.74 2.81
C THR A 201 -11.05 12.09 3.38
N VAL A 202 -10.06 12.99 3.52
CA VAL A 202 -10.28 14.38 3.94
C VAL A 202 -9.32 15.30 3.20
N TRP A 203 -9.82 16.50 2.88
CA TRP A 203 -9.13 17.54 2.12
C TRP A 203 -9.25 18.89 2.82
N GLU A 204 -8.48 19.89 2.38
CA GLU A 204 -8.54 21.24 2.97
C GLU A 204 -9.87 21.94 2.62
N THR A 205 -10.40 21.65 1.44
CA THR A 205 -11.64 22.29 0.94
C THR A 205 -12.59 21.28 0.28
N PRO A 206 -13.90 21.56 0.27
CA PRO A 206 -14.89 20.70 -0.39
C PRO A 206 -14.66 20.55 -1.90
N GLU A 207 -14.09 21.55 -2.56
CA GLU A 207 -13.77 21.49 -3.99
C GLU A 207 -12.67 20.48 -4.28
N GLN A 208 -11.66 20.39 -3.40
CA GLN A 208 -10.59 19.39 -3.51
C GLN A 208 -11.16 17.97 -3.31
N LEU A 209 -12.06 17.80 -2.34
CA LEU A 209 -12.76 16.53 -2.14
C LEU A 209 -13.55 16.15 -3.39
N GLN A 210 -14.33 17.06 -3.95
CA GLN A 210 -15.12 16.78 -5.14
C GLN A 210 -14.24 16.44 -6.36
N ALA A 211 -13.11 17.15 -6.54
CA ALA A 211 -12.15 16.83 -7.58
C ALA A 211 -11.57 15.42 -7.43
N TYR A 212 -11.22 15.03 -6.20
CA TYR A 212 -10.74 13.69 -5.89
C TYR A 212 -11.80 12.61 -6.17
N LEU A 213 -13.04 12.83 -5.73
CA LEU A 213 -14.14 11.90 -5.99
C LEU A 213 -14.40 11.72 -7.50
N THR A 214 -14.38 12.82 -8.26
CA THR A 214 -14.52 12.79 -9.72
C THR A 214 -13.39 11.97 -10.37
N GLN A 215 -12.13 12.20 -9.95
CA GLN A 215 -10.99 11.45 -10.46
C GLN A 215 -11.10 9.95 -10.12
N LYS A 216 -11.57 9.62 -8.91
CA LYS A 216 -11.78 8.24 -8.47
C LYS A 216 -12.87 7.53 -9.28
N GLU A 217 -13.97 8.22 -9.58
CA GLU A 217 -15.02 7.71 -10.47
C GLU A 217 -14.52 7.49 -11.90
N GLU A 218 -13.74 8.44 -12.43
CA GLU A 218 -13.12 8.29 -13.75
C GLU A 218 -12.15 7.10 -13.79
N ALA A 219 -11.34 6.93 -12.74
CA ALA A 219 -10.43 5.79 -12.61
C ALA A 219 -11.21 4.46 -12.58
N LYS A 220 -12.31 4.38 -11.80
CA LYS A 220 -13.20 3.20 -11.78
C LYS A 220 -13.82 2.93 -13.15
N ARG A 221 -14.16 3.97 -13.92
CA ARG A 221 -14.69 3.82 -15.29
C ARG A 221 -13.65 3.26 -16.26
N ARG A 222 -12.37 3.56 -16.02
CA ARG A 222 -11.23 3.15 -16.86
C ARG A 222 -10.55 1.85 -16.37
N ASP A 223 -11.14 1.19 -15.38
CA ASP A 223 -10.63 -0.09 -14.86
C ASP A 223 -10.65 -1.16 -15.95
N HIS A 224 -9.47 -1.71 -16.29
CA HIS A 224 -9.31 -2.70 -17.35
C HIS A 224 -10.05 -4.00 -17.07
N ARG A 225 -10.37 -4.31 -15.81
CA ARG A 225 -11.15 -5.50 -15.44
C ARG A 225 -12.60 -5.33 -15.86
N LYS A 226 -13.17 -4.15 -15.61
CA LYS A 226 -14.52 -3.81 -16.03
C LYS A 226 -14.60 -3.72 -17.55
N LEU A 227 -13.71 -2.95 -18.17
CA LEU A 227 -13.65 -2.81 -19.62
C LEU A 227 -13.37 -4.14 -20.32
N GLY A 228 -12.51 -4.99 -19.75
CA GLY A 228 -12.19 -6.31 -20.26
C GLY A 228 -13.41 -7.23 -20.34
N GLN A 229 -14.29 -7.17 -19.34
CA GLN A 229 -15.56 -7.88 -19.33
C GLN A 229 -16.58 -7.24 -20.30
N ASP A 230 -16.80 -5.93 -20.19
CA ASP A 230 -17.77 -5.19 -21.01
C ASP A 230 -17.49 -5.32 -22.52
N LEU A 231 -16.21 -5.37 -22.91
CA LEU A 231 -15.78 -5.45 -24.30
C LEU A 231 -15.47 -6.88 -24.77
N ASP A 232 -15.56 -7.88 -23.90
CA ASP A 232 -15.25 -9.28 -24.18
C ASP A 232 -13.80 -9.48 -24.68
N LEU A 233 -12.83 -8.95 -23.91
CA LEU A 233 -11.40 -8.99 -24.26
C LEU A 233 -10.66 -10.15 -23.61
N PHE A 234 -10.95 -10.45 -22.35
CA PHE A 234 -10.31 -11.53 -21.61
C PHE A 234 -11.18 -12.00 -20.44
N SER A 235 -10.86 -13.18 -19.92
CA SER A 235 -11.39 -13.68 -18.65
C SER A 235 -10.29 -14.31 -17.81
N ILE A 236 -10.54 -14.44 -16.51
CA ILE A 236 -9.76 -15.25 -15.58
C ILE A 236 -10.74 -16.26 -15.00
N GLN A 237 -10.47 -17.54 -15.23
CA GLN A 237 -11.38 -18.64 -14.87
C GLN A 237 -10.89 -19.26 -13.57
N GLU A 238 -11.73 -19.31 -12.53
CA GLU A 238 -11.36 -19.88 -11.23
C GLU A 238 -10.95 -21.34 -11.36
N ASP A 239 -11.67 -22.12 -12.18
CA ASP A 239 -11.38 -23.54 -12.46
C ASP A 239 -10.00 -23.77 -13.07
N ALA A 240 -9.45 -22.79 -13.77
CA ALA A 240 -8.13 -22.87 -14.38
C ALA A 240 -7.00 -22.40 -13.46
N GLY A 241 -7.33 -21.74 -12.35
CA GLY A 241 -6.40 -21.15 -11.40
C GLY A 241 -6.26 -19.63 -11.55
N GLY A 242 -6.17 -18.96 -10.39
CA GLY A 242 -6.05 -17.51 -10.32
C GLY A 242 -4.78 -16.97 -10.98
N GLY A 243 -4.92 -15.84 -11.69
CA GLY A 243 -3.81 -15.13 -12.32
C GLY A 243 -3.36 -15.72 -13.66
N LEU A 244 -4.15 -16.61 -14.26
CA LEU A 244 -3.96 -17.12 -15.62
C LEU A 244 -5.02 -16.54 -16.55
N VAL A 245 -4.57 -15.77 -17.55
CA VAL A 245 -5.44 -14.95 -18.40
C VAL A 245 -5.86 -15.70 -19.66
N PHE A 246 -7.16 -15.77 -19.90
CA PHE A 246 -7.75 -16.29 -21.12
C PHE A 246 -8.05 -15.13 -22.06
N TRP A 247 -7.26 -15.00 -23.12
CA TRP A 247 -7.47 -13.96 -24.13
C TRP A 247 -8.60 -14.37 -25.08
N HIS A 248 -9.66 -13.56 -25.14
CA HIS A 248 -10.80 -13.78 -26.04
C HIS A 248 -10.46 -13.26 -27.45
N PRO A 249 -11.22 -13.60 -28.51
CA PRO A 249 -10.86 -13.24 -29.89
C PRO A 249 -10.56 -11.75 -30.12
N LYS A 250 -11.28 -10.83 -29.46
CA LYS A 250 -11.02 -9.39 -29.56
C LYS A 250 -9.74 -8.98 -28.85
N GLY A 251 -9.53 -9.46 -27.62
CA GLY A 251 -8.30 -9.21 -26.86
C GLY A 251 -7.07 -9.84 -27.51
N ALA A 252 -7.21 -11.04 -28.06
CA ALA A 252 -6.17 -11.74 -28.82
C ALA A 252 -5.78 -10.95 -30.08
N ARG A 253 -6.74 -10.33 -30.78
CA ARG A 253 -6.44 -9.43 -31.92
C ARG A 253 -5.68 -8.18 -31.49
N MET A 254 -6.07 -7.57 -30.37
CA MET A 254 -5.34 -6.44 -29.81
C MET A 254 -3.90 -6.83 -29.46
N ARG A 255 -3.73 -7.96 -28.77
CA ARG A 255 -2.42 -8.53 -28.45
C ARG A 255 -1.58 -8.78 -29.70
N LEU A 256 -2.16 -9.39 -30.76
CA LEU A 256 -1.47 -9.62 -32.03
C LEU A 256 -0.91 -8.33 -32.63
N LEU A 257 -1.71 -7.25 -32.66
CA LEU A 257 -1.27 -5.96 -33.21
C LEU A 257 -0.09 -5.37 -32.41
N ILE A 258 -0.11 -5.49 -31.08
CA ILE A 258 0.99 -5.05 -30.21
C ILE A 258 2.24 -5.88 -30.47
N GLU A 259 2.11 -7.20 -30.51
CA GLU A 259 3.23 -8.11 -30.76
C GLU A 259 3.83 -7.91 -32.17
N ASP A 260 3.01 -7.66 -33.19
CA ASP A 260 3.49 -7.39 -34.55
C ASP A 260 4.25 -6.07 -34.65
N TYR A 261 3.78 -5.03 -33.96
CA TYR A 261 4.51 -3.78 -33.81
C TYR A 261 5.85 -4.01 -33.12
N TRP A 262 5.86 -4.73 -32.00
CA TRP A 262 7.07 -5.04 -31.25
C TRP A 262 8.09 -5.81 -32.11
N ARG A 263 7.65 -6.86 -32.81
CA ARG A 263 8.51 -7.66 -33.71
C ARG A 263 9.12 -6.77 -34.78
N LYS A 264 8.30 -5.92 -35.42
CA LYS A 264 8.76 -5.01 -36.45
C LYS A 264 9.79 -4.02 -35.91
N ALA A 265 9.53 -3.37 -34.78
CA ALA A 265 10.43 -2.40 -34.18
C ALA A 265 11.80 -3.04 -33.82
N HIS A 266 11.79 -4.25 -33.27
CA HIS A 266 13.01 -4.97 -32.90
C HIS A 266 13.81 -5.41 -34.13
N LEU A 267 13.15 -5.95 -35.17
CA LEU A 267 13.81 -6.31 -36.42
C LEU A 267 14.41 -5.08 -37.12
N ASP A 268 13.66 -3.97 -37.18
CA ASP A 268 14.14 -2.71 -37.76
C ASP A 268 15.35 -2.14 -36.97
N ALA A 269 15.43 -2.42 -35.66
CA ALA A 269 16.54 -2.06 -34.77
C ALA A 269 17.69 -3.08 -34.74
N GLY A 270 17.65 -4.12 -35.58
CA GLY A 270 18.73 -5.11 -35.71
C GLY A 270 18.78 -6.16 -34.60
N TYR A 271 17.66 -6.44 -33.94
CA TYR A 271 17.51 -7.61 -33.08
C TYR A 271 17.12 -8.83 -33.91
N GLU A 272 17.63 -9.99 -33.49
CA GLU A 272 17.18 -11.29 -33.99
C GLU A 272 16.23 -11.94 -32.99
N LEU A 273 15.27 -12.73 -33.48
CA LEU A 273 14.23 -13.34 -32.64
C LEU A 273 14.63 -14.75 -32.19
N LEU A 274 14.38 -15.03 -30.91
CA LEU A 274 14.51 -16.37 -30.31
C LEU A 274 13.16 -16.93 -29.91
N TYR A 275 13.11 -18.25 -29.75
CA TYR A 275 12.03 -18.98 -29.09
C TYR A 275 12.65 -20.03 -28.17
N THR A 276 12.37 -19.93 -26.87
CA THR A 276 12.97 -20.80 -25.85
C THR A 276 11.91 -21.59 -25.08
N PRO A 277 12.23 -22.79 -24.55
CA PRO A 277 11.28 -23.59 -23.78
C PRO A 277 10.72 -22.87 -22.55
N HIS A 278 9.61 -23.39 -22.00
CA HIS A 278 8.98 -22.86 -20.76
C HIS A 278 9.44 -23.55 -19.47
N ILE A 279 10.12 -24.69 -19.61
CA ILE A 279 10.60 -25.51 -18.50
C ILE A 279 12.08 -25.80 -18.68
N ALA A 280 12.81 -25.89 -17.56
CA ALA A 280 14.20 -26.32 -17.54
C ALA A 280 14.48 -27.16 -16.30
N ASN A 281 15.56 -27.94 -16.37
CA ASN A 281 16.09 -28.65 -15.22
C ASN A 281 16.49 -27.64 -14.12
N LEU A 282 16.24 -27.99 -12.86
CA LEU A 282 16.54 -27.16 -11.70
C LEU A 282 17.98 -26.65 -11.66
N ASP A 283 18.94 -27.45 -12.12
CA ASP A 283 20.36 -27.12 -12.08
C ASP A 283 20.72 -25.91 -12.96
N LEU A 284 19.94 -25.63 -14.01
CA LEU A 284 20.09 -24.38 -14.78
C LEU A 284 19.81 -23.15 -13.89
N TRP A 285 18.76 -23.22 -13.08
CA TRP A 285 18.36 -22.13 -12.19
C TRP A 285 19.35 -21.94 -11.05
N LYS A 286 19.92 -23.03 -10.51
CA LYS A 286 21.02 -22.97 -9.54
C LYS A 286 22.26 -22.33 -10.16
N THR A 287 22.65 -22.75 -11.37
CA THR A 287 23.81 -22.21 -12.08
C THR A 287 23.66 -20.70 -12.34
N SER A 288 22.45 -20.26 -12.67
CA SER A 288 22.15 -18.84 -12.88
C SER A 288 22.00 -18.01 -11.59
N GLY A 289 21.97 -18.65 -10.42
CA GLY A 289 21.73 -18.01 -9.11
C GLY A 289 20.26 -17.71 -8.78
N HIS A 290 19.35 -17.82 -9.74
CA HIS A 290 17.92 -17.51 -9.53
C HIS A 290 17.24 -18.44 -8.54
N PHE A 291 17.71 -19.68 -8.40
CA PHE A 291 17.11 -20.59 -7.43
C PHE A 291 17.27 -20.10 -5.98
N ASP A 292 18.37 -19.43 -5.65
CA ASP A 292 18.60 -18.98 -4.27
C ASP A 292 17.84 -17.69 -3.96
N PHE A 293 17.81 -16.74 -4.90
CA PHE A 293 17.18 -15.43 -4.70
C PHE A 293 15.68 -15.38 -5.01
N TYR A 294 15.21 -16.23 -5.93
CA TYR A 294 13.86 -16.14 -6.48
C TYR A 294 12.94 -17.28 -6.04
N ARG A 295 13.43 -18.21 -5.21
CA ARG A 295 12.72 -19.44 -4.82
C ARG A 295 11.28 -19.22 -4.40
N GLU A 296 11.06 -18.22 -3.56
CA GLU A 296 9.73 -17.92 -3.00
C GLU A 296 8.72 -17.44 -4.05
N ASN A 297 9.19 -16.91 -5.17
CA ASN A 297 8.39 -16.41 -6.29
C ASN A 297 8.37 -17.38 -7.48
N MET A 298 8.91 -18.59 -7.33
CA MET A 298 8.87 -19.64 -8.34
C MET A 298 7.76 -20.63 -8.01
N PHE A 299 7.13 -21.20 -9.04
CA PHE A 299 6.22 -22.33 -8.85
C PHE A 299 6.97 -23.53 -8.27
N ASP A 300 6.26 -24.44 -7.61
CA ASP A 300 6.85 -25.67 -7.14
C ASP A 300 7.42 -26.53 -8.28
N GLN A 301 8.44 -27.30 -7.94
CA GLN A 301 9.17 -28.16 -8.87
C GLN A 301 8.34 -29.37 -9.25
N MET A 302 8.47 -29.80 -10.50
CA MET A 302 7.92 -31.06 -10.98
C MET A 302 9.03 -32.12 -10.98
N GLU A 303 8.80 -33.24 -10.29
CA GLU A 303 9.73 -34.37 -10.33
C GLU A 303 9.33 -35.32 -11.47
N ILE A 304 10.25 -35.54 -12.41
CA ILE A 304 10.09 -36.43 -13.56
C ILE A 304 11.35 -37.26 -13.68
N GLU A 305 11.23 -38.59 -13.61
CA GLU A 305 12.35 -39.53 -13.78
C GLU A 305 13.57 -39.22 -12.87
N ALA A 306 13.30 -38.91 -11.59
CA ALA A 306 14.30 -38.50 -10.60
C ALA A 306 15.05 -37.19 -10.93
N GLN A 307 14.55 -36.39 -11.88
CA GLN A 307 15.01 -35.04 -12.16
C GLN A 307 13.96 -34.02 -11.76
N GLN A 308 14.43 -32.87 -11.26
CA GLN A 308 13.56 -31.76 -10.91
C GLN A 308 13.51 -30.75 -12.06
N TYR A 309 12.30 -30.49 -12.54
CA TYR A 309 12.00 -29.50 -13.55
C TYR A 309 11.26 -28.32 -12.94
N GLN A 310 11.46 -27.16 -13.54
CA GLN A 310 10.96 -25.91 -13.02
C GLN A 310 10.46 -25.04 -14.18
N LEU A 311 9.26 -24.46 -14.00
CA LEU A 311 8.72 -23.45 -14.91
C LEU A 311 9.58 -22.19 -14.86
N LYS A 312 9.85 -21.59 -16.01
CA LYS A 312 10.72 -20.41 -16.11
C LYS A 312 10.09 -19.16 -15.49
N PRO A 313 10.74 -18.50 -14.49
CA PRO A 313 10.31 -17.19 -14.02
C PRO A 313 10.85 -16.01 -14.87
N MET A 314 11.78 -16.31 -15.79
CA MET A 314 12.45 -15.37 -16.69
C MET A 314 13.15 -16.12 -17.86
N ASN A 315 13.50 -15.41 -18.94
CA ASN A 315 14.08 -16.03 -20.13
C ASN A 315 15.62 -16.03 -20.14
N CYS A 316 16.28 -15.21 -19.31
CA CYS A 316 17.72 -14.95 -19.35
C CYS A 316 18.60 -16.22 -19.44
N PRO A 317 18.40 -17.24 -18.58
CA PRO A 317 19.25 -18.44 -18.63
C PRO A 317 19.17 -19.20 -19.96
N PHE A 318 18.01 -19.18 -20.62
CA PHE A 318 17.85 -19.81 -21.93
C PHE A 318 18.58 -19.05 -23.02
N HIS A 319 18.54 -17.72 -23.00
CA HIS A 319 19.27 -16.89 -23.97
C HIS A 319 20.78 -17.06 -23.80
N VAL A 320 21.25 -17.18 -22.56
CA VAL A 320 22.66 -17.50 -22.26
C VAL A 320 23.05 -18.90 -22.75
N LEU A 321 22.20 -19.92 -22.57
CA LEU A 321 22.47 -21.26 -23.12
C LEU A 321 22.53 -21.24 -24.66
N THR A 322 21.65 -20.49 -25.32
CA THR A 322 21.71 -20.29 -26.78
C THR A 322 23.01 -19.63 -27.19
N TYR A 323 23.49 -18.63 -26.43
CA TYR A 323 24.79 -17.99 -26.66
C TYR A 323 25.93 -18.99 -26.51
N GLN A 324 25.92 -19.82 -25.47
CA GLN A 324 26.96 -20.81 -25.21
C GLN A 324 27.04 -21.94 -26.24
N ASN A 325 26.00 -22.15 -27.06
CA ASN A 325 25.96 -23.24 -28.03
C ASN A 325 27.01 -23.12 -29.16
N HIS A 326 27.54 -21.91 -29.38
CA HIS A 326 28.55 -21.65 -30.40
C HIS A 326 29.69 -20.76 -29.87
N LEU A 327 30.85 -20.83 -30.52
CA LEU A 327 31.95 -19.90 -30.26
C LEU A 327 31.68 -18.59 -31.00
N HIS A 328 31.75 -17.47 -30.28
CA HIS A 328 31.54 -16.13 -30.84
C HIS A 328 32.85 -15.36 -30.96
N SER A 329 33.03 -14.66 -32.07
CA SER A 329 34.12 -13.71 -32.28
C SER A 329 33.74 -12.34 -31.75
N TYR A 330 34.71 -11.58 -31.23
CA TYR A 330 34.49 -10.19 -30.80
C TYR A 330 33.94 -9.29 -31.92
N ARG A 331 34.11 -9.68 -33.19
CA ARG A 331 33.59 -8.96 -34.37
C ARG A 331 32.09 -9.12 -34.59
N GLU A 332 31.49 -10.14 -34.00
CA GLU A 332 30.04 -10.40 -34.10
C GLU A 332 29.26 -9.61 -33.04
N LEU A 333 29.95 -9.09 -32.02
CA LEU A 333 29.35 -8.26 -30.98
C LEU A 333 29.15 -6.83 -31.47
N PRO A 334 27.99 -6.20 -31.17
CA PRO A 334 26.95 -6.67 -30.25
C PRO A 334 25.96 -7.65 -30.89
N ILE A 335 25.64 -8.73 -30.18
CA ILE A 335 24.57 -9.68 -30.55
C ILE A 335 23.32 -9.30 -29.77
N ARG A 336 22.23 -9.00 -30.49
CA ARG A 336 20.95 -8.56 -29.91
C ARG A 336 19.89 -9.60 -30.15
N TRP A 337 19.40 -10.23 -29.09
CA TRP A 337 18.35 -11.25 -29.18
C TRP A 337 17.11 -10.83 -28.42
N ALA A 338 15.96 -11.01 -29.03
CA ALA A 338 14.67 -10.67 -28.44
C ALA A 338 13.71 -11.86 -28.50
N GLU A 339 12.84 -12.00 -27.49
CA GLU A 339 11.84 -13.05 -27.41
C GLU A 339 10.57 -12.51 -26.74
N LEU A 340 9.41 -12.78 -27.34
CA LEU A 340 8.12 -12.68 -26.64
C LEU A 340 7.97 -13.87 -25.68
N GLY A 341 8.75 -13.85 -24.61
CA GLY A 341 9.00 -14.98 -23.74
C GLY A 341 7.93 -15.12 -22.67
N THR A 342 7.19 -16.23 -22.69
CA THR A 342 6.16 -16.49 -21.67
C THR A 342 6.77 -17.14 -20.44
N VAL A 343 6.59 -16.46 -19.30
CA VAL A 343 7.16 -16.81 -18.00
C VAL A 343 6.07 -16.98 -16.95
N TYR A 344 6.42 -17.65 -15.86
CA TYR A 344 5.52 -17.98 -14.78
C TYR A 344 6.12 -17.61 -13.42
N ARG A 345 5.39 -16.82 -12.62
CA ARG A 345 5.80 -16.40 -11.27
C ARG A 345 4.72 -16.77 -10.26
N TYR A 346 5.16 -17.32 -9.14
CA TYR A 346 4.28 -17.62 -8.02
C TYR A 346 3.99 -16.34 -7.25
N GLU A 347 2.88 -15.70 -7.61
CA GLU A 347 2.32 -14.58 -6.87
C GLU A 347 1.24 -15.10 -5.91
N GLN A 348 1.24 -14.59 -4.67
CA GLN A 348 0.20 -14.93 -3.70
C GLN A 348 -1.19 -14.61 -4.25
N SER A 349 -2.19 -15.44 -3.95
CA SER A 349 -3.56 -15.27 -4.49
C SER A 349 -4.16 -13.91 -4.15
N GLY A 350 -3.88 -13.36 -2.97
CA GLY A 350 -4.38 -12.07 -2.51
C GLY A 350 -3.81 -10.85 -3.24
N VAL A 351 -2.67 -10.98 -3.95
CA VAL A 351 -2.05 -9.86 -4.68
C VAL A 351 -2.39 -9.84 -6.17
N LEU A 352 -3.10 -10.86 -6.67
CA LEU A 352 -3.47 -10.94 -8.09
C LEU A 352 -4.48 -9.85 -8.47
N HIS A 353 -4.26 -9.19 -9.60
CA HIS A 353 -5.09 -8.04 -9.99
C HIS A 353 -5.27 -7.91 -11.51
N GLY A 354 -6.34 -8.51 -12.03
CA GLY A 354 -6.69 -8.44 -13.46
C GLY A 354 -5.50 -8.82 -14.34
N LEU A 355 -5.12 -7.94 -15.28
CA LEU A 355 -3.92 -8.08 -16.11
C LEU A 355 -2.64 -7.44 -15.53
N MET A 356 -2.75 -6.64 -14.46
CA MET A 356 -1.61 -5.89 -13.92
C MET A 356 -0.67 -6.76 -13.08
N ARG A 357 -1.23 -7.75 -12.38
CA ARG A 357 -0.47 -8.71 -11.57
C ARG A 357 -1.05 -10.10 -11.75
N VAL A 358 -0.30 -10.93 -12.48
CA VAL A 358 -0.71 -12.26 -12.96
C VAL A 358 0.42 -13.25 -12.72
N ARG A 359 0.09 -14.55 -12.74
CA ARG A 359 1.07 -15.62 -12.55
C ARG A 359 1.71 -16.07 -13.85
N GLY A 360 1.01 -15.95 -14.98
CA GLY A 360 1.53 -16.28 -16.30
C GLY A 360 1.43 -15.07 -17.22
N PHE A 361 2.54 -14.65 -17.80
CA PHE A 361 2.60 -13.49 -18.69
C PHE A 361 3.71 -13.62 -19.72
N THR A 362 3.58 -12.87 -20.81
CA THR A 362 4.57 -12.79 -21.87
C THR A 362 5.30 -11.47 -21.75
N GLN A 363 6.62 -11.54 -21.63
CA GLN A 363 7.48 -10.36 -21.62
C GLN A 363 7.97 -10.07 -23.03
N ASP A 364 8.05 -8.80 -23.35
CA ASP A 364 8.82 -8.21 -24.45
C ASP A 364 10.32 -8.24 -24.12
N ASP A 365 10.86 -9.44 -23.91
CA ASP A 365 12.19 -9.64 -23.34
C ASP A 365 13.30 -9.56 -24.40
N ALA A 366 14.47 -9.06 -24.01
CA ALA A 366 15.64 -9.00 -24.88
C ALA A 366 16.94 -9.05 -24.09
N HIS A 367 17.94 -9.73 -24.65
CA HIS A 367 19.28 -9.83 -24.09
C HIS A 367 20.31 -9.44 -25.14
N ILE A 368 21.16 -8.48 -24.78
CA ILE A 368 22.25 -7.99 -25.62
C ILE A 368 23.57 -8.49 -25.06
N PHE A 369 24.30 -9.26 -25.86
CA PHE A 369 25.66 -9.66 -25.56
C PHE A 369 26.60 -8.69 -26.26
N CYS A 370 27.38 -7.94 -25.50
CA CYS A 370 28.25 -6.89 -26.02
C CYS A 370 29.59 -6.83 -25.26
N LEU A 371 30.56 -6.14 -25.84
CA LEU A 371 31.83 -5.83 -25.18
C LEU A 371 31.64 -4.72 -24.13
N PRO A 372 32.46 -4.65 -23.08
CA PRO A 372 32.36 -3.61 -22.05
C PRO A 372 32.34 -2.18 -22.61
N GLU A 373 33.11 -1.91 -23.66
CA GLU A 373 33.16 -0.61 -24.35
C GLU A 373 31.88 -0.27 -25.15
N GLN A 374 31.07 -1.26 -25.52
CA GLN A 374 29.84 -1.08 -26.30
C GLN A 374 28.62 -0.80 -25.40
N VAL A 375 28.71 -1.06 -24.09
CA VAL A 375 27.56 -1.01 -23.16
C VAL A 375 26.84 0.34 -23.20
N ALA A 376 27.58 1.45 -23.23
CA ALA A 376 26.97 2.79 -23.25
C ALA A 376 26.15 3.03 -24.53
N ASP A 377 26.68 2.65 -25.69
CA ASP A 377 26.00 2.83 -26.98
C ASP A 377 24.77 1.92 -27.07
N GLU A 378 24.84 0.69 -26.56
CA GLU A 378 23.70 -0.23 -26.53
C GLU A 378 22.59 0.24 -25.58
N ILE A 379 22.93 0.80 -24.41
CA ILE A 379 21.93 1.41 -23.52
C ILE A 379 21.20 2.56 -24.22
N LEU A 380 21.93 3.43 -24.92
CA LEU A 380 21.33 4.51 -25.71
C LEU A 380 20.45 3.96 -26.84
N GLY A 381 20.88 2.90 -27.51
CA GLY A 381 20.09 2.20 -28.53
C GLY A 381 18.76 1.67 -27.99
N VAL A 382 18.78 1.07 -26.80
CA VAL A 382 17.55 0.59 -26.12
C VAL A 382 16.64 1.75 -25.75
N LEU A 383 17.18 2.86 -25.22
CA LEU A 383 16.37 4.04 -24.87
C LEU A 383 15.68 4.64 -26.10
N ASN A 384 16.39 4.76 -27.22
CA ASN A 384 15.82 5.25 -28.48
C ASN A 384 14.74 4.32 -29.05
N LEU A 385 14.74 3.02 -28.70
CA LEU A 385 13.69 2.08 -29.08
C LEU A 385 12.42 2.26 -28.25
N THR A 386 12.54 2.83 -27.05
CA THR A 386 11.42 3.05 -26.11
C THR A 386 10.77 4.42 -26.21
N GLU A 387 11.39 5.39 -26.89
CA GLU A 387 10.83 6.70 -27.23
C GLU A 387 10.00 6.65 -28.53
#